data_AF-A0A7G9NY81-F1
#
_entry.id   AF-A0A7G9NY81-F1
#
_cell.length_a   1.000
_cell.length_b   1.000
_cell.length_c   1.000
_cell.angle_alpha   90.00
_cell.angle_beta   90.00
_cell.angle_gamma   90.00
#
_symmetry.space_group_name_H-M   'P 1'
#
loop_
_entity.id
_entity.type
_entity.pdbx_description
1 polymer ?
#
loop_
_entity_poly.entity_id
_entity_poly.type
_entity_poly.pdbx_seq_one_letter_code
_entity_poly.pdbx_strand_id
1 'polypeptide(L)'
;MVDMPNIVCEGCGKKYRWKPELAGKKVKCKCGQVLEIPDPPQEDDPNDDSFGAIELADVGESSHAKPAPPKPSKPDKPASPIGEVKIAGGDIEPVGLGGGEDDEADDSGNCPSCGQPLAIDAVLCIQCGFNRNTGKKIGTVGEMEGDEAGDGATSHKLHQLKQWKIPVAMVVIGLGVNLMFVMSQGAEEGVEVNPAVTLIGMLIGTGLGVVLMVGAAFLAAPLLDTTFGDIRTAILKLAAVYVTPGVLMSLVSAFMGDWQLILGLPVLWGSYFGLLVWLFDFDFFEAAVFAIIGWLIKYWIIGFILAMLLY
;
A
#
# COMPACT_ATOMS: atom_id res chain seq x y z
N MET A 1 12.95 23.32 15.19
CA MET A 1 12.00 22.35 14.61
C MET A 1 10.67 23.07 14.53
N VAL A 2 10.16 23.33 13.34
CA VAL A 2 8.89 24.05 13.16
C VAL A 2 7.77 23.06 13.46
N ASP A 3 6.90 23.37 14.42
CA ASP A 3 5.74 22.53 14.73
C ASP A 3 4.82 22.48 13.50
N MET A 4 4.64 21.27 12.95
CA MET A 4 3.74 21.06 11.81
C MET A 4 2.28 21.03 12.32
N PRO A 5 1.37 21.80 11.70
CA PRO A 5 -0.03 21.80 12.10
C PRO A 5 -0.67 20.42 11.86
N ASN A 6 -1.60 20.06 12.73
CA ASN A 6 -2.37 18.81 12.65
C ASN A 6 -3.85 19.14 12.44
N ILE A 7 -4.53 18.37 11.59
CA ILE A 7 -5.99 18.42 11.42
C ILE A 7 -6.61 17.09 11.87
N VAL A 8 -7.76 17.13 12.52
CA VAL A 8 -8.48 15.93 12.96
C VAL A 8 -9.65 15.71 12.02
N CYS A 9 -9.79 14.49 11.49
CA CYS A 9 -10.94 14.15 10.67
C CYS A 9 -12.21 14.04 11.54
N GLU A 10 -13.27 14.77 11.19
CA GLU A 10 -14.54 14.70 11.92
C GLU A 10 -15.25 13.35 11.78
N GLY A 11 -15.02 12.61 10.68
CA GLY A 11 -15.67 11.31 10.45
C GLY A 11 -15.07 10.15 11.22
N CYS A 12 -13.74 10.08 11.36
CA CYS A 12 -13.07 8.96 12.02
C CYS A 12 -12.15 9.34 13.20
N GLY A 13 -12.00 10.62 13.51
CA GLY A 13 -11.17 11.11 14.62
C GLY A 13 -9.66 11.00 14.43
N LYS A 14 -9.17 10.54 13.27
CA LYS A 14 -7.72 10.43 13.00
C LYS A 14 -7.08 11.81 12.82
N LYS A 15 -5.89 11.97 13.38
CA LYS A 15 -5.05 13.17 13.27
C LYS A 15 -4.10 13.04 12.09
N TYR A 16 -4.02 14.08 11.25
CA TYR A 16 -3.14 14.14 10.09
C TYR A 16 -2.21 15.35 10.18
N ARG A 17 -0.90 15.12 9.97
CA ARG A 17 0.07 16.19 9.73
C ARG A 17 -0.06 16.67 8.29
N TRP A 18 -0.09 17.98 8.08
CA TRP A 18 -0.20 18.55 6.74
C TRP A 18 0.83 19.66 6.52
N LYS A 19 1.16 19.91 5.24
CA LYS A 19 2.12 20.93 4.82
C LYS A 19 1.40 22.23 4.44
N PRO A 20 1.95 23.43 4.73
CA PRO A 20 1.31 24.72 4.41
C PRO A 20 0.86 24.87 2.95
N GLU A 21 1.51 24.20 2.00
CA GLU A 21 1.15 24.18 0.57
C GLU A 21 -0.24 23.58 0.25
N LEU A 22 -0.82 22.88 1.23
CA LEU A 22 -2.16 22.30 1.16
C LEU A 22 -3.23 23.19 1.81
N ALA A 23 -2.85 24.35 2.34
CA ALA A 23 -3.79 25.36 2.82
C ALA A 23 -4.83 25.72 1.75
N GLY A 24 -6.10 25.80 2.17
CA GLY A 24 -7.23 26.10 1.28
C GLY A 24 -7.60 24.98 0.30
N LYS A 25 -6.86 23.86 0.27
CA LYS A 25 -7.17 22.70 -0.58
C LYS A 25 -8.01 21.68 0.16
N LYS A 26 -8.90 21.02 -0.59
CA LYS A 26 -9.71 19.90 -0.11
C LYS A 26 -8.92 18.62 -0.25
N VAL A 27 -8.68 17.93 0.86
CA VAL A 27 -7.97 16.64 0.90
C VAL A 27 -8.91 15.56 1.41
N LYS A 28 -8.73 14.32 0.95
CA LYS A 28 -9.59 13.21 1.36
C LYS A 28 -8.97 12.44 2.51
N CYS A 29 -9.73 12.25 3.59
CA CYS A 29 -9.34 11.38 4.69
C CYS A 29 -9.38 9.90 4.25
N LYS A 30 -8.60 9.04 4.92
CA LYS A 30 -8.62 7.57 4.70
C LYS A 30 -9.99 6.94 4.97
N CYS A 31 -10.86 7.59 5.77
CA CYS A 31 -12.24 7.15 5.97
C CYS A 31 -13.21 7.60 4.86
N GLY A 32 -12.75 8.39 3.89
CA GLY A 32 -13.54 8.87 2.77
C GLY A 32 -14.08 10.30 2.92
N GLN A 33 -14.09 10.86 4.13
CA GLN A 33 -14.55 12.23 4.36
C GLN A 33 -13.60 13.26 3.75
N VAL A 34 -14.14 14.25 3.03
CA VAL A 34 -13.38 15.37 2.49
C VAL A 34 -13.12 16.37 3.62
N LEU A 35 -11.85 16.67 3.86
CA LEU A 35 -11.37 17.64 4.83
C LEU A 35 -10.93 18.90 4.09
N GLU A 36 -11.41 20.05 4.54
CA GLU A 36 -10.95 21.34 4.05
C GLU A 36 -9.85 21.83 4.97
N ILE A 37 -8.67 22.09 4.41
CA ILE A 37 -7.53 22.53 5.20
C ILE A 37 -7.66 24.04 5.42
N PRO A 38 -7.70 24.52 6.68
CA PRO A 38 -7.85 25.95 6.95
C PRO A 38 -6.65 26.72 6.41
N ASP A 39 -6.92 27.88 5.82
CA ASP A 39 -5.86 28.81 5.43
C ASP A 39 -5.08 29.24 6.68
N PRO A 40 -3.73 29.23 6.63
CA PRO A 40 -2.95 29.76 7.73
C PRO A 40 -3.35 31.22 7.93
N PRO A 41 -3.38 31.72 9.19
CA PRO A 41 -3.53 33.14 9.44
C PRO A 41 -2.53 33.89 8.56
N GLN A 42 -3.03 34.75 7.68
CA GLN A 42 -2.14 35.65 6.94
C GLN A 42 -1.48 36.52 8.01
N GLU A 43 -0.18 36.30 8.22
CA GLU A 43 0.61 37.24 9.01
C GLU A 43 0.61 38.53 8.19
N ASP A 44 -0.10 39.55 8.69
CA ASP A 44 -0.09 40.89 8.11
C ASP A 44 1.37 41.33 8.03
N ASP A 45 1.93 41.34 6.81
CA ASP A 45 3.33 41.68 6.57
C ASP A 45 3.55 43.13 7.06
N PRO A 46 4.31 43.36 8.15
CA PRO A 46 4.45 44.69 8.72
C PRO A 46 5.25 45.67 7.84
N ASN A 47 5.72 45.23 6.67
CA ASN A 47 6.55 46.02 5.74
C ASN A 47 5.81 46.53 4.49
N ASP A 48 4.48 46.54 4.46
CA ASP A 48 3.76 47.34 3.45
C ASP A 48 3.83 48.83 3.80
N ASP A 49 5.01 49.42 3.58
CA ASP A 49 5.30 50.84 3.66
C ASP A 49 4.69 51.62 2.46
N SER A 50 3.46 51.30 2.04
CA SER A 50 2.71 52.08 1.05
C SER A 50 2.14 53.36 1.69
N PHE A 51 3.04 54.20 2.22
CA PHE A 51 2.79 55.61 2.48
C PHE A 51 3.11 56.43 1.22
N GLY A 52 2.06 56.98 0.59
CA GLY A 52 2.17 58.26 -0.11
C GLY A 52 2.11 58.24 -1.64
N ALA A 53 0.89 58.16 -2.17
CA ALA A 53 0.52 58.94 -3.35
C ALA A 53 -0.91 59.44 -3.17
N ILE A 54 -1.02 60.68 -2.67
CA ILE A 54 -2.25 61.45 -2.72
C ILE A 54 -2.45 61.87 -4.18
N GLU A 55 -3.47 61.33 -4.85
CA GLU A 55 -3.97 61.90 -6.10
C GLU A 55 -5.45 62.25 -5.89
N LEU A 56 -5.71 63.55 -5.76
CA LEU A 56 -7.05 64.13 -5.80
C LEU A 56 -7.55 64.08 -7.24
N ALA A 57 -8.68 63.42 -7.50
CA ALA A 57 -9.83 64.00 -8.20
C ALA A 57 -10.96 62.98 -8.46
N ASP A 58 -12.18 63.51 -8.27
CA ASP A 58 -13.43 63.23 -8.98
C ASP A 58 -14.22 61.91 -8.79
N VAL A 59 -15.29 62.06 -7.99
CA VAL A 59 -16.71 61.83 -8.31
C VAL A 59 -17.06 60.60 -9.17
N GLY A 60 -17.78 59.63 -8.59
CA GLY A 60 -18.44 58.59 -9.38
C GLY A 60 -19.06 57.44 -8.60
N GLU A 61 -20.19 57.71 -7.96
CA GLU A 61 -21.28 56.81 -7.58
C GLU A 61 -21.31 55.41 -8.26
N SER A 62 -21.25 54.32 -7.48
CA SER A 62 -22.23 53.23 -7.60
C SER A 62 -22.15 52.26 -6.41
N SER A 63 -23.32 52.02 -5.83
CA SER A 63 -23.58 51.13 -4.72
C SER A 63 -23.59 49.66 -5.16
N HIS A 64 -22.69 48.84 -4.61
CA HIS A 64 -22.89 47.40 -4.54
C HIS A 64 -22.78 46.95 -3.08
N ALA A 65 -23.96 46.86 -2.44
CA ALA A 65 -24.13 46.27 -1.13
C ALA A 65 -23.73 44.79 -1.16
N LYS A 66 -22.74 44.43 -0.35
CA LYS A 66 -22.34 43.05 -0.09
C LYS A 66 -23.45 42.35 0.73
N PRO A 67 -23.94 41.16 0.33
CA PRO A 67 -24.93 40.43 1.12
C PRO A 67 -24.33 40.02 2.47
N ALA A 68 -25.08 40.24 3.55
CA ALA A 68 -24.69 39.81 4.88
C ALA A 68 -24.62 38.27 4.96
N PRO A 69 -23.61 37.69 5.63
CA PRO A 69 -23.51 36.25 5.84
C PRO A 69 -24.68 35.74 6.72
N PRO A 70 -25.24 34.55 6.43
CA PRO A 70 -26.32 33.98 7.23
C PRO A 70 -25.84 33.64 8.65
N LYS A 71 -26.67 34.02 9.63
CA LYS A 71 -26.48 33.70 11.05
C LYS A 71 -26.42 32.17 11.24
N PRO A 72 -25.43 31.63 11.97
CA PRO A 72 -25.40 30.21 12.30
C PRO A 72 -26.59 29.85 13.21
N SER A 73 -27.43 28.94 12.74
CA SER A 73 -28.50 28.31 13.49
C SER A 73 -27.91 27.39 14.57
N LYS A 74 -28.47 27.50 15.78
CA LYS A 74 -28.09 26.71 16.97
C LYS A 74 -28.16 25.19 16.68
N PRO A 75 -27.22 24.40 17.19
CA PRO A 75 -27.31 22.94 17.14
C PRO A 75 -28.44 22.46 18.06
N ASP A 76 -29.37 21.70 17.47
CA ASP A 76 -30.43 21.02 18.20
C ASP A 76 -29.88 19.90 19.07
N LYS A 77 -30.49 19.81 20.24
CA LYS A 77 -30.24 18.87 21.34
C LYS A 77 -30.38 17.42 20.85
N PRO A 78 -29.43 16.51 21.15
CA PRO A 78 -29.62 15.09 20.85
C PRO A 78 -30.76 14.51 21.70
N ALA A 79 -31.72 13.88 21.02
CA ALA A 79 -32.82 13.13 21.62
C ALA A 79 -32.30 11.84 22.30
N SER A 80 -32.97 11.49 23.39
CA SER A 80 -32.75 10.35 24.29
C SER A 80 -32.88 8.97 23.62
N PRO A 81 -32.48 7.88 24.31
CA PRO A 81 -32.17 6.58 23.70
C PRO A 81 -33.42 5.79 23.33
N ILE A 82 -33.35 5.12 22.18
CA ILE A 82 -34.34 4.14 21.74
C ILE A 82 -34.15 2.87 22.57
N GLY A 83 -35.26 2.43 23.17
CA GLY A 83 -35.34 1.28 24.05
C GLY A 83 -35.13 -0.07 23.36
N GLU A 84 -34.73 -1.01 24.19
CA GLU A 84 -34.55 -2.44 23.96
C GLU A 84 -35.85 -3.09 23.49
N VAL A 85 -35.91 -3.53 22.21
CA VAL A 85 -37.03 -4.33 21.69
C VAL A 85 -36.72 -5.80 21.90
N LYS A 86 -37.45 -6.40 22.83
CA LYS A 86 -37.46 -7.84 23.11
C LYS A 86 -38.44 -8.52 22.15
N ILE A 87 -37.95 -9.18 21.11
CA ILE A 87 -38.79 -9.98 20.21
C ILE A 87 -38.97 -11.37 20.84
N ALA A 88 -40.15 -11.59 21.41
CA ALA A 88 -40.67 -12.92 21.74
C ALA A 88 -41.66 -13.33 20.64
N GLY A 89 -41.59 -14.59 20.23
CA GLY A 89 -42.18 -15.14 19.02
C GLY A 89 -43.70 -15.12 18.93
N GLY A 90 -44.16 -15.32 17.70
CA GLY A 90 -45.54 -15.58 17.35
C GLY A 90 -45.61 -16.03 15.89
N ASP A 91 -46.00 -17.28 15.70
CA ASP A 91 -46.31 -17.91 14.42
C ASP A 91 -47.46 -17.17 13.72
N ILE A 92 -47.27 -16.74 12.46
CA ILE A 92 -48.37 -16.33 11.58
C ILE A 92 -48.06 -16.78 10.15
N GLU A 93 -48.72 -17.88 9.75
CA GLU A 93 -49.12 -18.17 8.37
C GLU A 93 -50.67 -18.26 8.36
N PRO A 94 -51.37 -18.32 7.21
CA PRO A 94 -51.23 -17.54 5.98
C PRO A 94 -52.61 -17.03 5.48
N VAL A 95 -52.68 -15.87 4.82
CA VAL A 95 -53.87 -15.41 4.06
C VAL A 95 -53.35 -14.42 2.99
N GLY A 96 -53.69 -14.41 1.71
CA GLY A 96 -54.65 -15.12 0.88
C GLY A 96 -54.59 -14.48 -0.52
N LEU A 97 -54.92 -15.27 -1.54
CA LEU A 97 -54.84 -14.97 -2.97
C LEU A 97 -55.72 -13.79 -3.43
N GLY A 98 -55.18 -12.98 -4.33
CA GLY A 98 -55.85 -12.04 -5.25
C GLY A 98 -54.77 -11.13 -5.85
N GLY A 99 -54.40 -11.16 -7.13
CA GLY A 99 -55.26 -11.18 -8.31
C GLY A 99 -55.34 -9.77 -8.89
N GLY A 100 -54.20 -9.25 -9.40
CA GLY A 100 -54.06 -7.97 -10.08
C GLY A 100 -52.76 -7.98 -10.90
N GLU A 101 -52.90 -8.03 -12.22
CA GLU A 101 -51.81 -7.94 -13.18
C GLU A 101 -51.46 -6.47 -13.40
N ASP A 102 -50.65 -5.95 -12.50
CA ASP A 102 -50.00 -4.65 -12.58
C ASP A 102 -48.51 -4.96 -12.42
N ASP A 103 -47.64 -4.42 -13.27
CA ASP A 103 -46.18 -4.61 -13.21
C ASP A 103 -45.62 -4.04 -11.87
N GLU A 104 -45.78 -4.80 -10.79
CA GLU A 104 -45.13 -4.59 -9.50
C GLU A 104 -43.64 -4.85 -9.71
N ALA A 105 -42.89 -3.76 -9.87
CA ALA A 105 -41.45 -3.78 -9.76
C ALA A 105 -41.08 -4.53 -8.47
N ASP A 106 -40.51 -5.72 -8.64
CA ASP A 106 -39.99 -6.61 -7.61
C ASP A 106 -39.11 -5.81 -6.63
N ASP A 107 -39.74 -5.29 -5.57
CA ASP A 107 -39.09 -4.62 -4.44
C ASP A 107 -38.64 -5.69 -3.44
N SER A 108 -37.93 -6.70 -3.93
CA SER A 108 -37.35 -7.77 -3.10
C SER A 108 -36.37 -7.27 -2.05
N GLY A 109 -36.11 -5.96 -1.96
CA GLY A 109 -35.13 -5.40 -1.05
C GLY A 109 -33.73 -5.94 -1.36
N ASN A 110 -33.47 -6.37 -2.61
CA ASN A 110 -32.18 -6.85 -3.05
C ASN A 110 -31.63 -5.93 -4.14
N CYS A 111 -30.31 -5.72 -4.13
CA CYS A 111 -29.63 -4.94 -5.15
C CYS A 111 -29.69 -5.70 -6.50
N PRO A 112 -30.24 -5.09 -7.57
CA PRO A 112 -30.40 -5.77 -8.86
C PRO A 112 -29.07 -6.08 -9.57
N SER A 113 -27.96 -5.48 -9.11
CA SER A 113 -26.65 -5.74 -9.72
C SER A 113 -25.85 -6.86 -9.06
N CYS A 114 -25.96 -7.06 -7.74
CA CYS A 114 -25.16 -8.07 -7.03
C CYS A 114 -25.98 -9.04 -6.18
N GLY A 115 -27.30 -8.85 -6.10
CA GLY A 115 -28.21 -9.71 -5.34
C GLY A 115 -28.12 -9.55 -3.82
N GLN A 116 -27.27 -8.68 -3.28
CA GLN A 116 -27.17 -8.46 -1.84
C GLN A 116 -28.39 -7.71 -1.29
N PRO A 117 -28.84 -7.99 -0.06
CA PRO A 117 -29.92 -7.25 0.57
C PRO A 117 -29.56 -5.77 0.66
N LEU A 118 -30.49 -4.93 0.24
CA LEU A 118 -30.38 -3.49 0.13
C LEU A 118 -31.64 -2.91 0.76
N ALA A 119 -31.48 -2.00 1.73
CA ALA A 119 -32.63 -1.39 2.38
C ALA A 119 -33.56 -0.74 1.34
N ILE A 120 -34.88 -0.81 1.58
CA ILE A 120 -35.91 -0.38 0.65
C ILE A 120 -35.76 1.11 0.28
N ASP A 121 -35.18 1.91 1.17
CA ASP A 121 -34.88 3.33 1.00
C ASP A 121 -33.41 3.62 0.60
N ALA A 122 -32.56 2.60 0.50
CA ALA A 122 -31.16 2.79 0.14
C ALA A 122 -31.01 3.09 -1.36
N VAL A 123 -30.59 4.32 -1.65
CA VAL A 123 -30.30 4.80 -3.01
C VAL A 123 -29.07 4.10 -3.61
N LEU A 124 -28.13 3.62 -2.79
CA LEU A 124 -26.84 3.06 -3.22
C LEU A 124 -26.52 1.74 -2.52
N CYS A 125 -26.16 0.73 -3.30
CA CYS A 125 -25.61 -0.51 -2.78
C CYS A 125 -24.16 -0.33 -2.32
N ILE A 126 -23.94 -0.47 -1.02
CA ILE A 126 -22.60 -0.38 -0.40
C ILE A 126 -21.64 -1.49 -0.85
N GLN A 127 -22.15 -2.64 -1.31
CA GLN A 127 -21.32 -3.78 -1.73
C GLN A 127 -20.77 -3.63 -3.15
N CYS A 128 -21.58 -3.12 -4.09
CA CYS A 128 -21.19 -3.08 -5.51
C CYS A 128 -21.25 -1.69 -6.16
N GLY A 129 -21.64 -0.65 -5.42
CA GLY A 129 -21.75 0.72 -5.93
C GLY A 129 -22.94 0.97 -6.87
N PHE A 130 -23.93 0.07 -6.93
CA PHE A 130 -25.11 0.26 -7.78
C PHE A 130 -26.08 1.30 -7.21
N ASN A 131 -26.40 2.34 -7.99
CA ASN A 131 -27.34 3.38 -7.62
C ASN A 131 -28.73 3.08 -8.19
N ARG A 132 -29.74 2.88 -7.32
CA ARG A 132 -31.13 2.57 -7.70
C ARG A 132 -31.81 3.70 -8.47
N ASN A 133 -31.48 4.96 -8.18
CA ASN A 133 -32.12 6.10 -8.85
C ASN A 133 -31.64 6.25 -10.29
N THR A 134 -30.37 5.93 -10.56
CA THR A 134 -29.80 6.08 -11.91
C THR A 134 -29.76 4.77 -12.70
N GLY A 135 -30.01 3.64 -12.06
CA GLY A 135 -29.88 2.31 -12.66
C GLY A 135 -28.44 1.94 -13.07
N LYS A 136 -27.43 2.67 -12.57
CA LYS A 136 -26.02 2.52 -12.96
C LYS A 136 -25.12 2.32 -11.73
N LYS A 137 -24.02 1.57 -11.90
CA LYS A 137 -22.94 1.54 -10.91
C LYS A 137 -22.17 2.85 -10.95
N ILE A 138 -22.04 3.51 -9.81
CA ILE A 138 -21.14 4.65 -9.63
C ILE A 138 -19.80 4.13 -9.13
N GLY A 139 -18.74 4.39 -9.90
CA GLY A 139 -17.37 4.09 -9.50
C GLY A 139 -17.06 4.82 -8.20
N THR A 140 -16.66 4.09 -7.17
CA THR A 140 -16.18 4.72 -5.95
C THR A 140 -14.84 5.38 -6.26
N VAL A 141 -14.60 6.56 -5.68
CA VAL A 141 -13.42 7.41 -5.89
C VAL A 141 -12.09 6.78 -5.38
N GLY A 142 -12.05 5.45 -5.20
CA GLY A 142 -10.83 4.66 -5.06
C GLY A 142 -10.29 4.16 -6.41
N GLU A 143 -11.13 4.15 -7.44
CA GLU A 143 -10.78 3.94 -8.85
C GLU A 143 -11.09 5.23 -9.63
N MET A 144 -10.29 6.26 -9.39
CA MET A 144 -10.08 7.34 -10.36
C MET A 144 -8.58 7.42 -10.65
N GLU A 145 -8.04 6.33 -11.22
CA GLU A 145 -6.98 6.50 -12.21
C GLU A 145 -7.68 6.94 -13.50
N GLY A 146 -7.17 8.00 -14.11
CA GLY A 146 -7.90 8.87 -15.01
C GLY A 146 -8.60 8.19 -16.19
N ASP A 147 -9.84 8.58 -16.40
CA ASP A 147 -10.54 8.43 -17.67
C ASP A 147 -9.92 9.40 -18.71
N GLU A 148 -8.70 9.10 -19.15
CA GLU A 148 -8.41 9.25 -20.57
C GLU A 148 -8.96 8.01 -21.27
N ALA A 149 -10.16 8.19 -21.84
CA ALA A 149 -10.85 7.18 -22.61
C ALA A 149 -10.01 6.80 -23.84
N GLY A 150 -9.12 5.81 -23.69
CA GLY A 150 -8.32 5.36 -24.83
C GLY A 150 -7.24 4.31 -24.63
N ASP A 151 -6.80 3.90 -23.43
CA ASP A 151 -5.76 2.83 -23.32
C ASP A 151 -5.61 2.17 -21.91
N GLY A 152 -6.63 2.23 -21.05
CA GLY A 152 -6.51 1.80 -19.65
C GLY A 152 -6.31 0.30 -19.43
N ALA A 153 -6.74 -0.56 -20.37
CA ALA A 153 -6.65 -2.01 -20.21
C ALA A 153 -5.21 -2.56 -20.38
N THR A 154 -4.32 -1.83 -21.04
CA THR A 154 -2.92 -2.24 -21.26
C THR A 154 -2.03 -1.84 -20.08
N SER A 155 -2.28 -0.69 -19.43
CA SER A 155 -1.48 -0.19 -18.31
C SER A 155 -1.50 -1.13 -17.08
N HIS A 156 -2.67 -1.61 -16.67
CA HIS A 156 -2.79 -2.54 -15.54
C HIS A 156 -2.07 -3.88 -15.80
N LYS A 157 -2.18 -4.40 -17.03
CA LYS A 157 -1.44 -5.61 -17.44
C LYS A 157 0.07 -5.38 -17.46
N LEU A 158 0.52 -4.21 -17.90
CA LEU A 158 1.94 -3.87 -17.94
C LEU A 158 2.53 -3.78 -16.53
N HIS A 159 1.79 -3.19 -15.59
CA HIS A 159 2.19 -3.09 -14.19
C HIS A 159 2.24 -4.46 -13.50
N GLN A 160 1.23 -5.31 -13.69
CA GLN A 160 1.25 -6.70 -13.20
C GLN A 160 2.41 -7.51 -13.79
N LEU A 161 2.67 -7.38 -15.09
CA LEU A 161 3.79 -8.05 -15.74
C LEU A 161 5.12 -7.58 -15.17
N LYS A 162 5.27 -6.29 -14.88
CA LYS A 162 6.50 -5.74 -14.31
C LYS A 162 6.75 -6.25 -12.89
N GLN A 163 5.72 -6.27 -12.04
CA GLN A 163 5.83 -6.73 -10.65
C GLN A 163 6.19 -8.22 -10.53
N TRP A 164 5.76 -9.05 -11.49
CA TRP A 164 6.06 -10.48 -11.47
C TRP A 164 7.36 -10.82 -12.23
N LYS A 165 7.60 -10.22 -13.40
CA LYS A 165 8.76 -10.55 -14.24
C LYS A 165 10.09 -10.15 -13.60
N ILE A 166 10.13 -9.01 -12.91
CA ILE A 166 11.37 -8.51 -12.30
C ILE A 166 11.92 -9.52 -11.27
N PRO A 167 11.16 -9.94 -10.23
CA PRO A 167 11.67 -10.92 -9.28
C PRO A 167 12.01 -12.28 -9.90
N VAL A 168 11.19 -12.79 -10.85
CA VAL A 168 11.52 -14.04 -11.57
C VAL A 168 12.85 -13.90 -12.29
N ALA A 169 13.05 -12.81 -13.04
CA ALA A 169 14.29 -12.59 -13.78
C ALA A 169 15.50 -12.50 -12.84
N MET A 170 15.38 -11.81 -11.70
CA MET A 170 16.45 -11.73 -10.70
C MET A 170 16.82 -13.11 -10.13
N VAL A 171 15.83 -13.96 -9.82
CA VAL A 171 16.09 -15.32 -9.32
C VAL A 171 16.77 -16.16 -10.39
N VAL A 172 16.26 -16.16 -11.63
CA VAL A 172 16.83 -16.97 -12.73
C VAL A 172 18.24 -16.52 -13.07
N ILE A 173 18.48 -15.22 -13.22
CA ILE A 173 19.82 -14.66 -13.48
C ILE A 173 20.74 -15.00 -12.32
N GLY A 174 20.27 -14.84 -11.08
CA GLY A 174 21.10 -15.09 -9.91
C GLY A 174 21.50 -16.54 -9.74
N LEU A 175 20.57 -17.48 -9.98
CA LEU A 175 20.89 -18.91 -10.02
C LEU A 175 21.86 -19.23 -11.17
N GLY A 176 21.69 -18.64 -12.34
CA GLY A 176 22.59 -18.83 -13.47
C GLY A 176 24.02 -18.36 -13.20
N VAL A 177 24.18 -17.15 -12.67
CA VAL A 177 25.51 -16.57 -12.34
C VAL A 177 26.18 -17.36 -11.22
N ASN A 178 25.44 -17.74 -10.18
CA ASN A 178 26.00 -18.49 -9.06
C ASN A 178 26.41 -19.92 -9.49
N LEU A 179 25.63 -20.59 -10.35
CA LEU A 179 26.04 -21.85 -10.97
C LEU A 179 27.32 -21.68 -11.79
N MET A 180 27.39 -20.65 -12.64
CA MET A 180 28.57 -20.35 -13.45
C MET A 180 29.81 -20.13 -12.57
N PHE A 181 29.65 -19.40 -11.46
CA PHE A 181 30.73 -19.12 -10.52
C PHE A 181 31.25 -20.40 -9.85
N VAL A 182 30.36 -21.26 -9.34
CA VAL A 182 30.75 -22.54 -8.73
C VAL A 182 31.48 -23.44 -9.73
N MET A 183 31.04 -23.49 -10.99
CA MET A 183 31.74 -24.25 -12.04
C MET A 183 33.13 -23.68 -12.33
N SER A 184 33.29 -22.35 -12.33
CA SER A 184 34.60 -21.72 -12.56
C SER A 184 35.59 -22.01 -11.43
N GLN A 185 35.15 -22.04 -10.17
CA GLN A 185 36.03 -22.34 -9.04
C GLN A 185 36.48 -23.80 -9.01
N GLY A 186 35.58 -24.75 -9.31
CA GLY A 186 35.94 -26.17 -9.35
C GLY A 186 36.99 -26.51 -10.41
N ALA A 187 37.03 -25.73 -11.51
CA ALA A 187 38.01 -25.92 -12.57
C ALA A 187 39.45 -25.57 -12.16
N GLU A 188 39.64 -24.60 -11.25
CA GLU A 188 40.97 -24.17 -10.80
C GLU A 188 41.60 -25.16 -9.81
N GLU A 189 40.79 -25.82 -8.98
CA GLU A 189 41.28 -26.77 -7.96
C GLU A 189 41.56 -28.17 -8.51
N GLY A 190 41.27 -28.42 -9.80
CA GLY A 190 41.43 -29.75 -10.42
C GLY A 190 40.49 -30.81 -9.84
N VAL A 191 39.43 -30.39 -9.13
CA VAL A 191 38.41 -31.28 -8.58
C VAL A 191 37.38 -31.56 -9.68
N GLU A 192 37.21 -32.82 -10.04
CA GLU A 192 36.14 -33.25 -10.96
C GLU A 192 34.77 -33.06 -10.30
N VAL A 193 34.21 -31.85 -10.41
CA VAL A 193 32.86 -31.56 -9.93
C VAL A 193 31.83 -32.09 -10.92
N ASN A 194 31.01 -33.06 -10.48
CA ASN A 194 29.87 -33.51 -11.26
C ASN A 194 28.82 -32.38 -11.32
N PRO A 195 28.54 -31.80 -12.51
CA PRO A 195 27.72 -30.60 -12.61
C PRO A 195 26.28 -30.83 -12.15
N ALA A 196 25.77 -32.07 -12.26
CA ALA A 196 24.44 -32.42 -11.79
C ALA A 196 24.36 -32.40 -10.26
N VAL A 197 25.38 -32.91 -9.57
CA VAL A 197 25.43 -32.90 -8.10
C VAL A 197 25.54 -31.47 -7.58
N THR A 198 26.38 -30.65 -8.21
CA THR A 198 26.53 -29.23 -7.88
C THR A 198 25.21 -28.48 -8.04
N LEU A 199 24.52 -28.66 -9.17
CA LEU A 199 23.22 -28.03 -9.42
C LEU A 199 22.17 -28.46 -8.40
N ILE A 200 22.08 -29.76 -8.08
CA ILE A 200 21.15 -30.28 -7.09
C ILE A 200 21.44 -29.70 -5.71
N GLY A 201 22.70 -29.71 -5.27
CA GLY A 201 23.10 -29.15 -3.97
C GLY A 201 22.78 -27.67 -3.87
N MET A 202 23.03 -26.92 -4.94
CA MET A 202 22.72 -25.50 -5.04
C MET A 202 21.21 -25.22 -4.96
N LEU A 203 20.39 -26.00 -5.67
CA LEU A 203 18.93 -25.85 -5.66
C LEU A 203 18.34 -26.20 -4.29
N ILE A 204 18.84 -27.26 -3.64
CA ILE A 204 18.43 -27.65 -2.30
C ILE A 204 18.81 -26.57 -1.28
N GLY A 205 20.07 -26.13 -1.29
CA GLY A 205 20.56 -25.11 -0.36
C GLY A 205 19.82 -23.78 -0.51
N THR A 206 19.64 -23.34 -1.77
CA THR A 206 18.88 -22.12 -2.06
C THR A 206 17.41 -22.27 -1.67
N GLY A 207 16.77 -23.40 -2.02
CA GLY A 207 15.37 -23.66 -1.69
C GLY A 207 15.12 -23.66 -0.19
N LEU A 208 15.94 -24.37 0.58
CA LEU A 208 15.86 -24.40 2.05
C LEU A 208 16.07 -22.99 2.64
N GLY A 209 17.07 -22.26 2.14
CA GLY A 209 17.35 -20.90 2.56
C GLY A 209 16.20 -19.93 2.31
N VAL A 210 15.55 -20.01 1.14
CA VAL A 210 14.36 -19.22 0.82
C VAL A 210 13.21 -19.59 1.74
N VAL A 211 12.95 -20.87 1.99
CA VAL A 211 11.87 -21.30 2.90
C VAL A 211 12.09 -20.76 4.31
N LEU A 212 13.32 -20.85 4.83
CA LEU A 212 13.68 -20.29 6.14
C LEU A 212 13.52 -18.78 6.19
N MET A 213 13.96 -18.06 5.16
CA MET A 213 13.82 -16.61 5.06
C MET A 213 12.34 -16.20 5.01
N VAL A 214 11.51 -16.88 4.22
CA VAL A 214 10.07 -16.62 4.13
C VAL A 214 9.42 -16.85 5.50
N GLY A 215 9.70 -17.99 6.15
CA GLY A 215 9.17 -18.28 7.48
C GLY A 215 9.52 -17.20 8.51
N ALA A 216 10.77 -16.74 8.51
CA ALA A 216 11.20 -15.65 9.39
C ALA A 216 10.57 -14.31 9.04
N ALA A 217 10.37 -14.02 7.76
CA ALA A 217 9.73 -12.80 7.32
C ALA A 217 8.27 -12.72 7.83
N PHE A 218 7.53 -13.83 7.71
CA PHE A 218 6.16 -13.94 8.24
C PHE A 218 6.10 -13.94 9.76
N LEU A 219 7.13 -14.45 10.45
CA LEU A 219 7.21 -14.39 11.91
C LEU A 219 7.49 -12.96 12.41
N ALA A 220 8.28 -12.19 11.67
CA ALA A 220 8.60 -10.80 12.00
C ALA A 220 7.52 -9.80 11.57
N ALA A 221 6.66 -10.14 10.59
CA ALA A 221 5.64 -9.24 10.07
C ALA A 221 4.72 -8.64 11.17
N PRO A 222 4.16 -9.44 12.10
CA PRO A 222 3.32 -8.94 13.18
C PRO A 222 4.07 -8.08 14.20
N LEU A 223 5.39 -8.30 14.36
CA LEU A 223 6.22 -7.53 15.27
C LEU A 223 6.50 -6.13 14.73
N LEU A 224 6.53 -5.99 13.40
CA LEU A 224 6.84 -4.75 12.69
C LEU A 224 5.59 -4.05 12.12
N ASP A 225 4.40 -4.64 12.30
CA ASP A 225 3.14 -4.17 11.69
C ASP A 225 3.22 -4.01 10.16
N THR A 226 3.95 -4.92 9.50
CA THR A 226 4.21 -4.86 8.04
C THR A 226 3.32 -5.81 7.26
N THR A 227 2.95 -5.42 6.04
CA THR A 227 2.15 -6.25 5.13
C THR A 227 2.90 -6.53 3.84
N PHE A 228 3.09 -7.82 3.51
CA PHE A 228 3.84 -8.24 2.31
C PHE A 228 3.01 -8.24 1.00
N GLY A 229 1.73 -7.86 1.05
CA GLY A 229 0.82 -7.96 -0.10
C GLY A 229 0.39 -9.40 -0.40
N ASP A 230 0.16 -9.73 -1.68
CA ASP A 230 -0.19 -11.09 -2.10
C ASP A 230 0.97 -12.05 -1.81
N ILE A 231 0.67 -13.10 -1.03
CA ILE A 231 1.60 -14.17 -0.61
C ILE A 231 2.42 -14.72 -1.78
N ARG A 232 1.81 -14.90 -2.96
CA ARG A 232 2.51 -15.45 -4.14
C ARG A 232 3.61 -14.52 -4.61
N THR A 233 3.32 -13.23 -4.65
CA THR A 233 4.30 -12.20 -5.06
C THR A 233 5.33 -11.97 -3.96
N ALA A 234 4.92 -12.02 -2.69
CA ALA A 234 5.80 -11.88 -1.55
C ALA A 234 6.89 -12.94 -1.51
N ILE A 235 6.53 -14.23 -1.66
CA ILE A 235 7.48 -15.34 -1.68
C ILE A 235 8.51 -15.15 -2.80
N LEU A 236 8.05 -14.76 -3.99
CA LEU A 236 8.94 -14.56 -5.14
C LEU A 236 9.89 -13.38 -4.92
N LYS A 237 9.41 -12.26 -4.38
CA LYS A 237 10.25 -11.11 -4.02
C LYS A 237 11.26 -11.48 -2.93
N LEU A 238 10.86 -12.22 -1.90
CA LEU A 238 11.78 -12.70 -0.85
C LEU A 238 12.83 -13.66 -1.42
N ALA A 239 12.47 -14.54 -2.37
CA ALA A 239 13.43 -15.39 -3.06
C ALA A 239 14.46 -14.56 -3.85
N ALA A 240 14.02 -13.49 -4.53
CA ALA A 240 14.93 -12.58 -5.22
C ALA A 240 15.88 -11.87 -4.24
N VAL A 241 15.36 -11.37 -3.11
CA VAL A 241 16.18 -10.76 -2.03
C VAL A 241 17.16 -11.76 -1.43
N TYR A 242 16.81 -13.04 -1.34
CA TYR A 242 17.70 -14.09 -0.82
C TYR A 242 18.88 -14.39 -1.77
N VAL A 243 18.58 -14.55 -3.07
CA VAL A 243 19.54 -15.00 -4.09
C VAL A 243 20.49 -13.88 -4.50
N THR A 244 19.96 -12.68 -4.76
CA THR A 244 20.72 -11.59 -5.40
C THR A 244 21.98 -11.15 -4.64
N PRO A 245 21.97 -10.99 -3.31
CA PRO A 245 23.17 -10.60 -2.57
C PRO A 245 24.31 -11.61 -2.71
N GLY A 246 24.00 -12.91 -2.86
CA GLY A 246 25.01 -13.93 -3.14
C GLY A 246 25.71 -13.70 -4.47
N VAL A 247 24.94 -13.33 -5.50
CA VAL A 247 25.44 -13.02 -6.84
C VAL A 247 26.34 -11.80 -6.81
N LEU A 248 25.91 -10.73 -6.12
CA LEU A 248 26.69 -9.52 -5.96
C LEU A 248 28.01 -9.80 -5.22
N MET A 249 27.98 -10.65 -4.20
CA MET A 249 29.20 -11.07 -3.49
C MET A 249 30.15 -11.83 -4.42
N SER A 250 29.66 -12.79 -5.21
CA SER A 250 30.47 -13.51 -6.21
C SER A 250 31.06 -12.58 -7.28
N LEU A 251 30.31 -11.55 -7.68
CA LEU A 251 30.78 -10.58 -8.65
C LEU A 251 31.87 -9.68 -8.03
N VAL A 252 31.64 -9.18 -6.81
CA VAL A 252 32.63 -8.40 -6.06
C VAL A 252 33.90 -9.21 -5.82
N SER A 253 33.81 -10.48 -5.46
CA SER A 253 35.00 -11.32 -5.26
C SER A 253 35.78 -11.53 -6.56
N ALA A 254 35.09 -11.73 -7.68
CA ALA A 254 35.72 -11.84 -8.99
C ALA A 254 36.48 -10.56 -9.42
N PHE A 255 35.96 -9.37 -9.10
CA PHE A 255 36.57 -8.11 -9.50
C PHE A 255 37.61 -7.57 -8.51
N MET A 256 37.42 -7.78 -7.21
CA MET A 256 38.19 -7.09 -6.17
C MET A 256 39.23 -7.97 -5.46
N GLY A 257 39.25 -9.29 -5.73
CA GLY A 257 40.20 -10.23 -5.13
C GLY A 257 40.17 -10.18 -3.60
N ASP A 258 41.33 -9.98 -2.98
CA ASP A 258 41.49 -9.98 -1.51
C ASP A 258 40.71 -8.87 -0.79
N TRP A 259 40.34 -7.78 -1.48
CA TRP A 259 39.55 -6.70 -0.91
C TRP A 259 38.09 -7.10 -0.60
N GLN A 260 37.67 -8.30 -1.01
CA GLN A 260 36.32 -8.80 -0.79
C GLN A 260 35.88 -8.79 0.68
N LEU A 261 36.79 -8.97 1.65
CA LEU A 261 36.41 -8.97 3.06
C LEU A 261 36.00 -7.58 3.55
N ILE A 262 36.70 -6.55 3.08
CA ILE A 262 36.46 -5.17 3.50
C ILE A 262 35.23 -4.59 2.78
N LEU A 263 35.10 -4.84 1.48
CA LEU A 263 34.06 -4.23 0.65
C LEU A 263 32.85 -5.13 0.40
N GLY A 264 33.03 -6.45 0.44
CA GLY A 264 31.95 -7.40 0.18
C GLY A 264 30.87 -7.36 1.25
N LEU A 265 31.23 -7.17 2.52
CA LEU A 265 30.26 -7.15 3.62
C LEU A 265 29.33 -5.92 3.57
N PRO A 266 29.84 -4.68 3.37
CA PRO A 266 28.98 -3.51 3.10
C PRO A 266 28.14 -3.65 1.84
N VAL A 267 28.68 -4.21 0.74
CA VAL A 267 27.91 -4.41 -0.50
C VAL A 267 26.79 -5.44 -0.30
N LEU A 268 27.06 -6.53 0.41
CA LEU A 268 26.07 -7.54 0.74
C LEU A 268 24.94 -6.93 1.59
N TRP A 269 25.29 -6.18 2.63
CA TRP A 269 24.31 -5.50 3.48
C TRP A 269 23.51 -4.43 2.75
N GLY A 270 24.19 -3.56 2.01
CA GLY A 270 23.57 -2.49 1.25
C GLY A 270 22.66 -3.01 0.15
N SER A 271 23.03 -4.12 -0.50
CA SER A 271 22.17 -4.75 -1.51
C SER A 271 20.94 -5.42 -0.91
N TYR A 272 21.08 -6.10 0.23
CA TYR A 272 19.94 -6.69 0.96
C TYR A 272 18.94 -5.60 1.35
N PHE A 273 19.45 -4.53 1.96
CA PHE A 273 18.69 -3.37 2.38
C PHE A 273 18.00 -2.68 1.20
N GLY A 274 18.75 -2.35 0.15
CA GLY A 274 18.24 -1.67 -1.03
C GLY A 274 17.16 -2.47 -1.76
N LEU A 275 17.31 -3.80 -1.85
CA LEU A 275 16.29 -4.66 -2.46
C LEU A 275 15.02 -4.77 -1.62
N LEU A 276 15.12 -4.76 -0.29
CA LEU A 276 13.95 -4.77 0.58
C LEU A 276 13.15 -3.47 0.45
N VAL A 277 13.82 -2.32 0.49
CA VAL A 277 13.17 -1.01 0.26
C VAL A 277 12.56 -0.96 -1.14
N TRP A 278 13.28 -1.44 -2.16
CA TRP A 278 12.83 -1.33 -3.55
C TRP A 278 11.72 -2.32 -3.94
N LEU A 279 11.71 -3.55 -3.41
CA LEU A 279 10.71 -4.57 -3.77
C LEU A 279 9.46 -4.53 -2.89
N PHE A 280 9.58 -4.12 -1.63
CA PHE A 280 8.49 -4.15 -0.65
C PHE A 280 8.00 -2.78 -0.21
N ASP A 281 8.63 -1.69 -0.67
CA ASP A 281 8.33 -0.33 -0.22
C ASP A 281 8.43 -0.20 1.31
N PHE A 282 9.35 -0.95 1.93
CA PHE A 282 9.58 -0.93 3.37
C PHE A 282 10.24 0.36 3.83
N ASP A 283 9.87 0.80 5.02
CA ASP A 283 10.56 1.88 5.71
C ASP A 283 12.00 1.46 6.08
N PHE A 284 12.87 2.45 6.23
CA PHE A 284 14.30 2.22 6.53
C PHE A 284 14.49 1.33 7.77
N PHE A 285 13.68 1.52 8.80
CA PHE A 285 13.77 0.73 10.02
C PHE A 285 13.36 -0.74 9.80
N GLU A 286 12.24 -0.97 9.12
CA GLU A 286 11.72 -2.30 8.81
C GLU A 286 12.72 -3.08 7.95
N ALA A 287 13.20 -2.46 6.87
CA ALA A 287 14.19 -3.04 5.98
C ALA A 287 15.51 -3.39 6.72
N ALA A 288 15.96 -2.56 7.66
CA ALA A 288 17.14 -2.84 8.46
C ALA A 288 16.93 -4.05 9.39
N VAL A 289 15.78 -4.16 10.05
CA VAL A 289 15.45 -5.31 10.91
C VAL A 289 15.38 -6.60 10.08
N PHE A 290 14.70 -6.58 8.92
CA PHE A 290 14.66 -7.74 8.03
C PHE A 290 16.03 -8.12 7.48
N ALA A 291 16.89 -7.15 7.16
CA ALA A 291 18.27 -7.42 6.73
C ALA A 291 19.10 -8.09 7.84
N ILE A 292 18.97 -7.64 9.09
CA ILE A 292 19.62 -8.27 10.26
C ILE A 292 19.14 -9.72 10.43
N ILE A 293 17.83 -9.93 10.42
CA ILE A 293 17.23 -11.26 10.59
C ILE A 293 17.68 -12.20 9.45
N GLY A 294 17.60 -11.74 8.20
CA GLY A 294 18.05 -12.49 7.03
C GLY A 294 19.53 -12.84 7.09
N TRP A 295 20.37 -11.91 7.54
CA TRP A 295 21.79 -12.14 7.75
C TRP A 295 22.06 -13.18 8.84
N LEU A 296 21.39 -13.08 10.00
CA LEU A 296 21.52 -14.07 11.08
C LEU A 296 21.09 -15.46 10.62
N ILE A 297 19.97 -15.59 9.94
CA ILE A 297 19.50 -16.89 9.44
C ILE A 297 20.50 -17.47 8.44
N LYS A 298 20.96 -16.66 7.49
CA LYS A 298 21.85 -17.14 6.43
C LYS A 298 23.22 -17.55 6.95
N TYR A 299 23.81 -16.79 7.86
CA TYR A 299 25.18 -17.06 8.34
C TYR A 299 25.21 -17.94 9.58
N TRP A 300 24.35 -17.70 10.55
CA TRP A 300 24.36 -18.45 11.81
C TRP A 300 23.61 -19.76 11.70
N ILE A 301 22.36 -19.76 11.22
CA ILE A 301 21.56 -21.01 11.21
C ILE A 301 22.12 -21.99 10.18
N ILE A 302 22.34 -21.55 8.94
CA ILE A 302 22.89 -22.44 7.90
C ILE A 302 24.32 -22.87 8.26
N GLY A 303 25.16 -21.93 8.74
CA GLY A 303 26.52 -22.24 9.17
C GLY A 303 26.55 -23.26 10.31
N PHE A 304 25.65 -23.11 11.30
CA PHE A 304 25.53 -24.05 12.41
C PHE A 304 25.03 -25.43 11.97
N ILE A 305 24.04 -25.50 11.07
CA ILE A 305 23.54 -26.76 10.53
C ILE A 305 24.65 -27.49 9.76
N LEU A 306 25.40 -26.77 8.92
CA LEU A 306 26.52 -27.36 8.18
C LEU A 306 27.63 -27.82 9.13
N ALA A 307 27.96 -27.04 10.17
CA ALA A 307 28.90 -27.46 11.20
C ALA A 307 28.44 -28.75 11.90
N MET A 308 27.16 -28.84 12.29
CA MET A 308 26.58 -30.04 12.92
C MET A 308 26.53 -31.27 12.00
N LEU A 309 26.42 -31.10 10.68
CA LEU A 309 26.42 -32.22 9.73
C LEU A 309 27.83 -32.75 9.42
N LEU A 310 28.85 -31.92 9.65
CA LEU A 310 30.25 -32.26 9.36
C LEU A 310 31.03 -32.81 10.58
N TYR A 311 30.51 -32.61 11.80
CA TYR A 311 31.06 -33.14 13.06
C TYR A 311 30.31 -34.39 13.53
#